data_AF-A0A1H0VZX5-F1
#
_entry.id   AF-A0A1H0VZX5-F1
#
_cell.length_a   1.000
_cell.length_b   1.000
_cell.length_c   1.000
_cell.angle_alpha   90.00
_cell.angle_beta   90.00
_cell.angle_gamma   90.00
#
_symmetry.space_group_name_H-M   'P 1'
#
loop_
_entity.id
_entity.type
_entity.pdbx_description
1 polymer ?
#
loop_
_entity_poly.entity_id
_entity_poly.type
_entity_poly.pdbx_seq_one_letter_code
_entity_poly.pdbx_strand_id
1 'polypeptide(L)' 'MIVGDLIGVVERKGPKGVYVIYDYACSVTGGDLQAGDDALEAAWVDLATFTTLDAGNDLVEQLSDTLRGWGALPR' A
#
# COMPACT_ATOMS: atom_id res chain seq x y z
N MET A 1 11.81 -8.09 -7.97
CA MET A 1 11.59 -6.90 -7.14
C MET A 1 12.89 -6.55 -6.46
N ILE A 2 13.19 -5.26 -6.32
CA ILE A 2 14.26 -4.76 -5.45
C ILE A 2 13.60 -4.01 -4.30
N VAL A 3 14.06 -4.27 -3.07
CA VAL A 3 13.66 -3.55 -1.86
C VAL A 3 14.53 -2.30 -1.74
N GLY A 4 13.87 -1.16 -1.51
CA GLY A 4 14.47 0.15 -1.29
C GLY A 4 14.33 0.59 0.17
N ASP A 5 14.14 1.90 0.37
CA ASP A 5 14.14 2.51 1.69
C ASP A 5 12.92 2.12 2.54
N LEU A 6 13.10 2.10 3.87
CA LEU A 6 12.01 2.08 4.83
C LEU A 6 11.25 3.42 4.74
N ILE A 7 9.98 3.36 4.35
CA ILE A 7 9.11 4.53 4.18
C ILE A 7 8.38 4.87 5.47
N GLY A 8 7.99 3.85 6.23
CA GLY A 8 7.23 4.06 7.44
C GLY A 8 7.10 2.83 8.32
N VAL A 9 6.65 3.07 9.55
CA VAL A 9 6.34 2.03 10.52
C VAL A 9 4.98 2.35 11.12
N VAL A 10 4.09 1.35 11.16
CA VAL A 10 2.80 1.46 11.86
C VAL A 10 2.67 0.40 12.93
N GLU A 11 2.05 0.78 14.04
CA GLU A 11 1.63 -0.16 15.08
C GLU A 11 0.13 -0.46 14.94
N ARG A 12 -0.21 -1.74 14.82
CA ARG A 12 -1.59 -2.22 14.73
C ARG A 12 -1.91 -3.11 15.92
N LYS A 13 -2.88 -2.71 16.72
CA LYS A 13 -3.45 -3.58 17.76
C LYS A 13 -4.27 -4.68 17.09
N GLY A 14 -4.02 -5.92 17.46
CA GLY A 14 -4.85 -7.05 17.05
C GLY A 14 -5.08 -8.04 18.18
N PRO A 15 -5.78 -9.16 17.90
CA PRO A 15 -6.27 -10.06 18.95
C PRO A 15 -5.19 -10.69 19.84
N LYS A 16 -3.95 -10.77 19.35
CA LYS A 16 -2.83 -11.42 20.03
C LYS A 16 -1.71 -10.46 20.47
N GLY A 17 -1.92 -9.15 20.37
CA GLY A 17 -0.93 -8.14 20.76
C GLY A 17 -0.85 -6.97 19.79
N VAL A 18 0.28 -6.28 19.80
CA VAL A 18 0.59 -5.19 18.86
C VAL A 18 1.50 -5.73 17.77
N TYR A 19 1.08 -5.55 16.53
CA TYR A 19 1.89 -5.82 15.35
C TYR A 19 2.62 -4.54 14.96
N VAL A 20 3.94 -4.62 14.81
CA VAL A 20 4.75 -3.54 14.27
C VAL A 20 5.03 -3.87 12.80
N ILE A 21 4.51 -3.05 11.90
CA ILE A 21 4.56 -3.27 10.45
C ILE A 21 5.55 -2.25 9.89
N TYR A 22 6.53 -2.73 9.13
CA TYR A 22 7.56 -1.92 8.49
C TYR A 22 7.30 -1.90 6.98
N ASP A 23 7.03 -0.72 6.43
CA ASP A 23 6.69 -0.52 5.03
C ASP A 23 7.90 -0.01 4.25
N TYR A 24 8.31 -0.75 3.23
CA TYR A 24 9.47 -0.43 2.39
C TYR A 24 9.02 -0.05 0.98
N ALA A 25 9.71 0.91 0.36
CA ALA A 25 9.56 1.17 -1.06
C ALA A 25 10.16 0.02 -1.86
N CYS A 26 9.48 -0.39 -2.93
CA CYS A 26 9.92 -1.49 -3.78
C CYS A 26 9.82 -1.10 -5.25
N SER A 27 10.77 -1.58 -6.05
CA SER A 27 10.73 -1.44 -7.51
C SER A 27 10.56 -2.81 -8.16
N VAL A 28 9.62 -2.92 -9.10
CA VAL A 28 9.45 -4.13 -9.91
C VAL A 28 10.59 -4.21 -10.91
N THR A 29 11.20 -5.39 -11.03
CA THR A 29 12.35 -5.63 -11.90
C THR A 29 12.04 -6.50 -13.12
N GLY A 30 10.80 -6.98 -13.23
CA GLY A 30 10.34 -7.85 -14.30
C GLY A 30 9.13 -8.70 -13.89
N GLY A 31 8.59 -9.44 -14.85
CA GLY A 31 7.33 -10.20 -14.72
C GLY A 31 6.10 -9.35 -15.01
N ASP A 32 4.98 -10.01 -15.27
CA ASP A 32 3.67 -9.37 -15.41
C ASP A 32 2.96 -9.33 -14.05
N LEU A 33 2.19 -8.27 -13.79
CA LEU A 33 1.39 -8.16 -12.58
C LEU A 33 0.30 -9.24 -12.60
N GLN A 34 0.20 -10.01 -11.51
CA GLN A 34 -0.79 -11.06 -11.31
C GLN A 34 -1.34 -10.96 -9.88
N ALA A 35 -2.61 -11.31 -9.70
CA ALA A 35 -3.19 -11.44 -8.37
C ALA A 35 -2.54 -12.60 -7.60
N GLY A 36 -2.34 -12.40 -6.30
CA GLY A 36 -1.88 -13.44 -5.37
C GLY A 36 -2.98 -14.47 -5.07
N ASP A 37 -2.69 -15.41 -4.19
CA ASP A 37 -3.65 -16.45 -3.78
C ASP A 37 -4.82 -15.92 -2.95
N ASP A 38 -4.61 -14.81 -2.23
CA ASP A 38 -5.58 -14.13 -1.38
C ASP A 38 -6.28 -12.93 -2.05
N ALA A 39 -6.04 -12.71 -3.35
CA ALA A 39 -6.59 -11.60 -4.11
C ALA A 39 -7.34 -12.09 -5.37
N LEU A 40 -8.48 -11.47 -5.67
CA LEU A 40 -9.24 -11.75 -6.90
C LEU A 40 -8.61 -11.08 -8.13
N GLU A 41 -8.09 -9.86 -7.96
CA GLU A 41 -7.56 -9.03 -9.04
C GLU A 41 -6.38 -8.19 -8.55
N ALA A 42 -5.54 -7.73 -9.47
CA ALA A 42 -4.44 -6.82 -9.20
C ALA A 42 -4.31 -5.79 -10.32
N ALA A 43 -4.02 -4.54 -9.95
CA ALA A 43 -3.85 -3.44 -10.89
C ALA A 43 -2.73 -2.48 -10.47
N TRP A 44 -2.09 -1.85 -11.45
CA TRP A 44 -1.26 -0.67 -11.24
C TRP A 44 -2.17 0.56 -11.14
N VAL A 45 -1.96 1.39 -10.13
CA VAL A 45 -2.82 2.52 -9.80
C VAL A 45 -1.97 3.79 -9.78
N ASP A 46 -2.38 4.78 -10.58
CA ASP A 46 -1.80 6.12 -10.57
C ASP A 46 -2.50 7.05 -9.56
N LEU A 47 -2.01 8.28 -9.41
CA LEU A 47 -2.58 9.23 -8.46
C LEU A 47 -4.07 9.55 -8.72
N ALA A 48 -4.47 9.62 -9.99
CA ALA A 48 -5.84 9.98 -10.38
C ALA A 48 -6.83 8.86 -10.00
N THR A 49 -6.47 7.62 -10.31
CA THR A 49 -7.24 6.44 -9.94
C THR A 49 -7.30 6.30 -8.42
N PHE A 50 -6.17 6.46 -7.72
CA PHE A 50 -6.11 6.41 -6.26
C PHE A 50 -7.05 7.45 -5.62
N THR A 51 -7.01 8.69 -6.11
CA THR A 51 -7.87 9.78 -5.60
C THR A 51 -9.36 9.47 -5.82
N THR A 52 -9.70 8.83 -6.94
CA THR A 52 -11.07 8.42 -7.24
C THR A 52 -11.56 7.35 -6.25
N LEU A 53 -10.72 6.35 -5.95
CA LEU A 53 -11.03 5.30 -4.97
C LEU A 53 -11.17 5.87 -3.56
N ASP A 54 -10.30 6.81 -3.18
CA ASP A 54 -10.36 7.49 -1.88
C ASP A 54 -11.68 8.27 -1.72
N ALA A 55 -12.05 9.04 -2.76
CA ALA A 55 -13.31 9.79 -2.79
C ALA A 55 -14.56 8.87 -2.78
N GLY A 56 -14.45 7.67 -3.35
CA GLY A 56 -15.47 6.63 -3.32
C GLY A 56 -15.58 5.88 -1.98
N ASN A 57 -14.63 6.08 -1.06
CA ASN A 57 -14.47 5.27 0.15
C ASN A 57 -14.27 3.77 -0.18
N ASP A 58 -13.60 3.49 -1.30
CA ASP A 58 -13.24 2.15 -1.79
C ASP A 58 -11.86 1.70 -1.27
N LEU A 59 -11.11 2.58 -0.62
CA LEU A 59 -9.84 2.27 0.04
C LEU A 59 -10.07 1.79 1.48
N VAL A 60 -9.16 0.96 1.96
CA VAL A 60 -9.14 0.57 3.39
C VAL A 60 -8.83 1.78 4.26
N GLU A 61 -9.38 1.76 5.48
CA GLU A 61 -9.25 2.86 6.42
C GLU A 61 -7.78 3.23 6.66
N GLN A 62 -7.50 4.54 6.74
CA GLN A 62 -6.20 5.14 7.01
C GLN A 62 -5.13 4.96 5.92
N LEU A 63 -5.40 4.25 4.82
CA LEU A 63 -4.40 4.07 3.76
C LEU A 63 -3.99 5.41 3.14
N SER A 64 -4.96 6.22 2.70
CA SER A 64 -4.72 7.53 2.06
C SER A 64 -3.94 8.47 2.99
N ASP A 65 -4.39 8.61 4.23
CA ASP A 65 -3.73 9.50 5.19
C ASP A 65 -2.32 9.04 5.59
N THR A 66 -2.11 7.73 5.73
CA THR A 66 -0.79 7.16 6.05
C THR A 66 0.20 7.42 4.92
N LEU A 67 -0.17 7.10 3.67
CA LEU A 67 0.69 7.34 2.51
C LEU A 67 0.94 8.84 2.29
N ARG A 68 -0.07 9.68 2.51
CA ARG A 68 0.09 11.15 2.45
C ARG A 68 1.06 11.65 3.52
N GLY A 69 0.95 11.17 4.75
CA GLY A 69 1.85 11.51 5.85
C GLY A 69 3.31 11.12 5.59
N TRP A 70 3.52 10.02 4.86
CA TRP A 70 4.85 9.57 4.44
C TRP A 70 5.34 10.20 3.13
N GLY A 71 4.52 11.01 2.44
CA GLY A 71 4.87 11.54 1.12
C GLY A 71 5.00 10.46 0.04
N ALA A 72 4.26 9.36 0.19
CA ALA A 72 4.37 8.13 -0.60
C ALA A 72 3.12 7.83 -1.44
N LEU A 73 2.34 8.86 -1.80
CA LEU A 73 1.20 8.69 -2.71
C LEU A 73 1.67 8.21 -4.09
N PRO A 74 0.84 7.46 -4.83
CA PRO A 74 1.13 7.05 -6.20
C PRO A 74 1.46 8.25 -7.10
N ARG A 75 2.26 8.00 -8.14
CA ARG A 75 2.67 9.02 -9.13
C ARG A 75 1.88 8.90 -10.42
#